data_AF-A0A8T1VC71-F1
#
_entry.id   AF-A0A8T1VC71-F1
#
_cell.length_a   1.000
_cell.length_b   1.000
_cell.length_c   1.000
_cell.angle_alpha   90.00
_cell.angle_beta   90.00
_cell.angle_gamma   90.00
#
_symmetry.space_group_name_H-M   'P 1'
#
loop_
_entity.id
_entity.type
_entity.pdbx_description
1 polymer ?
#
loop_
_entity_poly.entity_id
_entity_poly.type
_entity_poly.pdbx_seq_one_letter_code
_entity_poly.pdbx_strand_id
1 'polypeptide(L)'
;MNSTLSAISSDPYWTVHCRPRGSLCDDGSPYVVTVTGSHDVVLRYEAVGDNGDGNGVARVRVVGGKSSDQVAQLIEISGFLVLQLSATKGGLDVQLLRQQFVGKVVNQGSGTVTVESNVLVTSGPSLVVSVVGSGNVLVTSTASVSVDKLSLVSQGKGQIQASFADFHVKSMSMNVYFSGSTTVSTTSSSAVDDLTLGVQGSGSMCLSSDSSLDINELTIGAIGSGDISLGPQGSCKNAMLTAEGSGFIDTGGIQCQSVDVDLLGSGSVIVQATDVLSGDVYGSGRLEYSGIAPHSIDNVNYMGLVTATPVSSSYEPGTCKVPPLKPSAIPPEQAKPTNKTIPAALKDTMRNGQSDIISLVVVVVLVALILRWFNESRRRAREEQRQPLVAEQRRVYV
;
A
#
# COMPACT_ATOMS: atom_id res chain seq x y z
N MET A 1 -56.11 -5.13 21.82
CA MET A 1 -55.51 -4.48 22.99
C MET A 1 -54.17 -5.15 23.26
N ASN A 2 -53.11 -4.37 23.07
CA ASN A 2 -51.68 -4.55 23.36
C ASN A 2 -51.17 -5.94 23.81
N SER A 3 -50.45 -6.62 22.92
CA SER A 3 -49.31 -7.46 23.32
C SER A 3 -48.02 -6.73 22.91
N THR A 4 -47.31 -6.30 23.95
CA THR A 4 -46.01 -5.64 23.94
C THR A 4 -44.96 -6.48 23.20
N LEU A 5 -44.31 -5.87 22.20
CA LEU A 5 -43.00 -6.31 21.71
C LEU A 5 -42.00 -6.16 22.85
N SER A 6 -41.47 -7.27 23.34
CA SER A 6 -40.22 -7.29 24.09
C SER A 6 -39.11 -7.66 23.12
N ALA A 7 -38.39 -6.62 22.70
CA ALA A 7 -37.06 -6.71 22.11
C ALA A 7 -36.05 -7.28 23.14
N ILE A 8 -34.82 -7.46 22.66
CA ILE A 8 -33.57 -7.84 23.38
C ILE A 8 -33.16 -9.29 23.11
N SER A 9 -32.43 -9.48 22.01
CA SER A 9 -31.37 -10.48 21.91
C SER A 9 -30.08 -9.75 21.58
N SER A 10 -29.64 -8.90 22.52
CA SER A 10 -28.39 -8.15 22.44
C SER A 10 -27.22 -9.07 22.79
N ASP A 11 -26.43 -9.50 21.81
CA ASP A 11 -25.03 -9.82 22.12
C ASP A 11 -24.37 -8.49 22.52
N PRO A 12 -23.97 -8.31 23.79
CA PRO A 12 -23.59 -7.00 24.28
C PRO A 12 -22.23 -6.65 23.69
N TYR A 13 -22.20 -5.57 22.92
CA TYR A 13 -20.94 -4.90 22.64
C TYR A 13 -20.28 -4.56 23.98
N TRP A 14 -18.99 -4.89 24.15
CA TRP A 14 -18.22 -4.34 25.25
C TRP A 14 -17.53 -3.07 24.80
N THR A 15 -17.47 -2.07 25.68
CA THR A 15 -16.85 -0.78 25.36
C THR A 15 -15.39 -0.79 25.81
N VAL A 16 -14.49 -0.46 24.89
CA VAL A 16 -13.10 -0.15 25.19
C VAL A 16 -13.06 1.29 25.68
N HIS A 17 -12.87 1.46 26.98
CA HIS A 17 -12.77 2.77 27.60
C HIS A 17 -11.34 3.28 27.63
N CYS A 18 -11.20 4.59 27.53
CA CYS A 18 -9.98 5.27 27.96
C CYS A 18 -9.85 5.17 29.49
N ARG A 19 -8.65 4.90 30.00
CA ARG A 19 -8.44 4.82 31.45
C ARG A 19 -8.83 6.15 32.12
N PRO A 20 -9.62 6.13 33.21
CA PRO A 20 -9.96 7.34 33.94
C PRO A 20 -8.69 7.87 34.62
N ARG A 21 -8.30 9.12 34.28
CA ARG A 21 -7.11 9.89 34.73
C ARG A 21 -5.93 10.03 33.76
N GLY A 22 -6.02 9.54 32.52
CA GLY A 22 -5.03 9.89 31.49
C GLY A 22 -5.56 10.99 30.57
N SER A 23 -4.85 12.12 30.45
CA SER A 23 -5.11 13.21 29.47
C SER A 23 -4.97 12.77 28.00
N LEU A 24 -4.77 11.47 27.76
CA LEU A 24 -4.37 10.89 26.49
C LEU A 24 -5.53 10.79 25.50
N CYS A 25 -6.77 10.69 25.98
CA CYS A 25 -7.93 10.68 25.08
C CYS A 25 -8.49 12.07 24.78
N ASP A 26 -8.04 13.08 25.54
CA ASP A 26 -8.25 14.50 25.26
C ASP A 26 -7.18 15.05 24.29
N ASP A 27 -6.04 14.35 24.19
CA ASP A 27 -5.06 14.58 23.13
C ASP A 27 -5.70 14.16 21.80
N GLY A 28 -5.99 15.13 20.93
CA GLY A 28 -6.57 14.93 19.59
C GLY A 28 -5.70 14.10 18.64
N SER A 29 -4.71 13.37 19.16
CA SER A 29 -3.81 12.51 18.41
C SER A 29 -4.49 11.25 17.88
N PRO A 30 -4.30 10.89 16.59
CA PRO A 30 -4.96 9.77 15.96
C PRO A 30 -4.53 8.41 16.55
N TYR A 31 -5.44 7.45 16.50
CA TYR A 31 -5.22 6.09 16.97
C TYR A 31 -4.40 5.25 15.99
N VAL A 32 -3.66 4.32 16.55
CA VAL A 32 -3.07 3.19 15.84
C VAL A 32 -3.91 1.95 16.13
N VAL A 33 -4.38 1.26 15.09
CA VAL A 33 -5.08 -0.01 15.22
C VAL A 33 -4.14 -1.13 14.82
N THR A 34 -3.90 -2.08 15.73
CA THR A 34 -3.10 -3.28 15.46
C THR A 34 -3.98 -4.50 15.62
N VAL A 35 -4.10 -5.28 14.56
CA VAL A 35 -4.87 -6.53 14.53
C VAL A 35 -3.93 -7.73 14.51
N THR A 36 -4.15 -8.65 15.43
CA THR A 36 -3.50 -9.96 15.49
C THR A 36 -4.54 -11.08 15.44
N GLY A 37 -4.11 -12.30 15.17
CA GLY A 37 -4.99 -13.47 15.15
C GLY A 37 -5.33 -13.96 13.75
N SER A 38 -6.29 -14.87 13.66
CA SER A 38 -6.55 -15.65 12.44
C SER A 38 -7.92 -15.42 11.82
N HIS A 39 -8.73 -14.53 12.40
CA HIS A 39 -10.10 -14.26 11.99
C HIS A 39 -10.27 -12.80 11.54
N ASP A 40 -11.37 -12.55 10.84
CA ASP A 40 -11.65 -11.25 10.25
C ASP A 40 -12.03 -10.21 11.30
N VAL A 41 -11.66 -8.96 11.03
CA VAL A 41 -11.98 -7.80 11.84
C VAL A 41 -12.60 -6.74 10.95
N VAL A 42 -13.75 -6.21 11.33
CA VAL A 42 -14.39 -5.08 10.63
C VAL A 42 -14.30 -3.86 11.52
N LEU A 43 -13.72 -2.78 10.99
CA LEU A 43 -13.67 -1.47 11.61
C LEU A 43 -14.70 -0.59 10.91
N ARG A 44 -15.66 -0.07 11.67
CA ARG A 44 -16.66 0.88 11.17
C ARG A 44 -16.80 2.06 12.09
N TYR A 45 -17.21 3.20 11.55
CA TYR A 45 -17.55 4.37 12.35
C TYR A 45 -19.04 4.37 12.67
N GLU A 46 -19.38 4.61 13.94
CA GLU A 46 -20.76 4.83 14.37
C GLU A 46 -20.78 6.01 15.33
N ALA A 47 -21.60 7.02 15.01
CA ALA A 47 -21.72 8.21 15.84
C ALA A 47 -22.24 7.84 17.24
N VAL A 48 -21.67 8.47 18.28
CA VAL A 48 -22.16 8.34 19.65
C VAL A 48 -23.55 8.96 19.72
N GLY A 49 -24.58 8.16 19.91
CA GLY A 49 -25.87 8.67 20.40
C GLY A 49 -25.70 9.22 21.82
N ASP A 50 -26.44 10.26 22.17
CA ASP A 50 -26.36 11.14 23.36
C ASP A 50 -26.28 10.47 24.76
N ASN A 51 -26.22 9.13 24.84
CA ASN A 51 -26.26 8.32 26.06
C ASN A 51 -24.91 7.68 26.43
N GLY A 52 -23.79 8.12 25.85
CA GLY A 52 -22.46 7.59 26.17
C GLY A 52 -21.70 8.46 27.18
N ASP A 53 -20.95 7.83 28.10
CA ASP A 53 -20.09 8.48 29.12
C ASP A 53 -18.95 9.37 28.54
N GLY A 54 -18.95 9.70 27.24
CA GLY A 54 -17.93 10.51 26.55
C GLY A 54 -16.53 9.89 26.45
N ASN A 55 -16.25 8.84 27.23
CA ASN A 55 -14.92 8.27 27.44
C ASN A 55 -14.70 6.92 26.73
N GLY A 56 -15.63 6.52 25.85
CA GLY A 56 -15.54 5.31 25.05
C GLY A 56 -14.76 5.56 23.76
N VAL A 57 -13.84 4.66 23.41
CA VAL A 57 -13.07 4.70 22.16
C VAL A 57 -13.74 3.87 21.08
N ALA A 58 -14.10 2.65 21.44
CA ALA A 58 -14.67 1.67 20.53
C ALA A 58 -15.65 0.76 21.26
N ARG A 59 -16.69 0.31 20.56
CA ARG A 59 -17.55 -0.79 20.97
C ARG A 59 -17.21 -2.01 20.15
N VAL A 60 -17.03 -3.15 20.81
CA VAL A 60 -16.54 -4.36 20.16
C VAL A 60 -17.53 -5.50 20.37
N ARG A 61 -17.81 -6.25 19.32
CA ARG A 61 -18.67 -7.44 19.34
C ARG A 61 -17.95 -8.62 18.68
N VAL A 62 -18.11 -9.80 19.27
CA VAL A 62 -17.65 -11.06 18.69
C VAL A 62 -18.67 -11.57 17.68
N VAL A 63 -18.23 -11.96 16.48
CA VAL A 63 -19.08 -12.56 15.45
C VAL A 63 -18.67 -14.02 15.25
N GLY A 64 -19.58 -14.97 15.54
CA GLY A 64 -19.33 -16.40 15.31
C GLY A 64 -18.33 -17.05 16.28
N GLY A 65 -18.23 -16.55 17.52
CA GLY A 65 -17.32 -17.06 18.56
C GLY A 65 -17.81 -16.75 19.98
N LYS A 66 -17.01 -17.11 20.99
CA LYS A 66 -17.26 -16.73 22.41
C LYS A 66 -16.34 -15.57 22.80
N SER A 67 -16.84 -14.67 23.64
CA SER A 67 -16.12 -13.46 24.08
C SER A 67 -14.84 -13.73 24.91
N SER A 68 -14.65 -14.93 25.48
CA SER A 68 -13.52 -15.23 26.37
C SER A 68 -12.15 -15.31 25.68
N ASP A 69 -12.14 -15.47 24.36
CA ASP A 69 -10.93 -15.84 23.61
C ASP A 69 -10.41 -14.68 22.73
N GLN A 70 -10.96 -13.48 22.91
CA GLN A 70 -10.64 -12.29 22.12
C GLN A 70 -10.06 -11.19 23.00
N VAL A 71 -9.18 -10.37 22.43
CA VAL A 71 -8.56 -9.24 23.11
C VAL A 71 -8.93 -7.97 22.36
N ALA A 72 -9.50 -7.00 23.06
CA ALA A 72 -9.63 -5.63 22.58
C ALA A 72 -9.25 -4.69 23.72
N GLN A 73 -8.06 -4.10 23.62
CA GLN A 73 -7.51 -3.25 24.66
C GLN A 73 -6.83 -2.02 24.08
N LEU A 74 -6.90 -0.91 24.81
CA LEU A 74 -6.18 0.31 24.50
C LEU A 74 -4.91 0.38 25.35
N ILE A 75 -3.76 0.50 24.68
CA ILE A 75 -2.44 0.63 25.32
C ILE A 75 -1.71 1.83 24.75
N GLU A 76 -0.81 2.40 25.54
CA GLU A 76 0.09 3.47 25.08
C GLU A 76 1.45 2.86 24.75
N ILE A 77 1.96 3.14 23.55
CA ILE A 77 3.29 2.73 23.14
C ILE A 77 3.99 3.94 22.54
N SER A 78 5.08 4.39 23.18
CA SER A 78 5.90 5.51 22.70
C SER A 78 5.10 6.79 22.40
N GLY A 79 4.10 7.10 23.25
CA GLY A 79 3.22 8.26 23.09
C GLY A 79 2.06 8.09 22.11
N PHE A 80 1.90 6.92 21.49
CA PHE A 80 0.76 6.61 20.61
C PHE A 80 -0.29 5.76 21.33
N LEU A 81 -1.56 6.11 21.14
CA LEU A 81 -2.69 5.28 21.56
C LEU A 81 -2.90 4.14 20.56
N VAL A 82 -2.65 2.91 21.02
CA VAL A 82 -2.75 1.70 20.22
C VAL A 82 -3.96 0.89 20.67
N LEU A 83 -4.94 0.75 19.78
CA LEU A 83 -6.05 -0.19 19.91
C LEU A 83 -5.59 -1.57 19.41
N GLN A 84 -5.27 -2.46 20.33
CA GLN A 84 -4.86 -3.83 20.03
C GLN A 84 -6.09 -4.73 19.98
N LEU A 85 -6.27 -5.40 18.84
CA LEU A 85 -7.37 -6.30 18.56
C LEU A 85 -6.82 -7.70 18.27
N SER A 86 -7.34 -8.74 18.92
CA SER A 86 -6.95 -10.13 18.67
C SER A 86 -8.16 -11.02 18.53
N ALA A 87 -8.33 -11.60 17.34
CA ALA A 87 -9.43 -12.51 17.00
C ALA A 87 -8.89 -13.93 16.76
N THR A 88 -8.98 -14.79 17.78
CA THR A 88 -8.50 -16.19 17.69
C THR A 88 -9.61 -17.19 17.40
N LYS A 89 -10.86 -16.88 17.77
CA LYS A 89 -12.06 -17.67 17.47
C LYS A 89 -13.23 -16.76 17.17
N GLY A 90 -13.74 -16.82 15.94
CA GLY A 90 -14.75 -15.88 15.44
C GLY A 90 -14.16 -14.51 15.09
N GLY A 91 -14.88 -13.74 14.26
CA GLY A 91 -14.47 -12.40 13.86
C GLY A 91 -14.77 -11.34 14.93
N LEU A 92 -14.30 -10.13 14.66
CA LEU A 92 -14.52 -8.93 15.48
C LEU A 92 -15.27 -7.86 14.66
N ASP A 93 -16.33 -7.31 15.24
CA ASP A 93 -17.00 -6.11 14.75
C ASP A 93 -16.68 -4.96 15.70
N VAL A 94 -15.94 -3.97 15.21
CA VAL A 94 -15.42 -2.83 15.99
C VAL A 94 -16.05 -1.55 15.48
N GLN A 95 -16.92 -0.97 16.32
CA GLN A 95 -17.49 0.34 16.10
C GLN A 95 -16.63 1.40 16.78
N LEU A 96 -15.96 2.22 15.99
CA LEU A 96 -15.21 3.38 16.46
C LEU A 96 -16.17 4.53 16.71
N LEU A 97 -15.99 5.19 17.85
CA LEU A 97 -16.88 6.27 18.32
C LEU A 97 -16.41 7.66 17.87
N ARG A 98 -15.21 7.74 17.28
CA ARG A 98 -14.64 8.98 16.72
C ARG A 98 -14.46 8.84 15.21
N GLN A 99 -14.96 9.83 14.48
CA GLN A 99 -14.87 9.88 13.03
C GLN A 99 -13.43 10.20 12.61
N GLN A 100 -12.94 9.52 11.56
CA GLN A 100 -11.69 9.84 10.86
C GLN A 100 -10.49 10.00 11.80
N PHE A 101 -10.35 9.09 12.76
CA PHE A 101 -9.39 9.22 13.85
C PHE A 101 -8.31 8.14 13.84
N VAL A 102 -8.37 7.16 12.91
CA VAL A 102 -7.36 6.11 12.78
C VAL A 102 -6.28 6.55 11.80
N GLY A 103 -5.09 6.85 12.32
CA GLY A 103 -3.93 7.28 11.53
C GLY A 103 -3.08 6.12 11.03
N LYS A 104 -3.20 4.95 11.65
CA LYS A 104 -2.42 3.77 11.28
C LYS A 104 -3.21 2.48 11.50
N VAL A 105 -3.21 1.60 10.51
CA VAL A 105 -3.77 0.25 10.59
C VAL A 105 -2.67 -0.75 10.29
N VAL A 106 -2.45 -1.71 11.19
CA VAL A 106 -1.48 -2.79 11.01
C VAL A 106 -2.16 -4.13 11.21
N ASN A 107 -2.23 -4.96 10.17
CA ASN A 107 -2.62 -6.35 10.29
C ASN A 107 -1.38 -7.24 10.40
N GLN A 108 -1.15 -7.82 11.57
CA GLN A 108 -0.08 -8.79 11.84
C GLN A 108 -0.60 -10.23 11.89
N GLY A 109 -1.89 -10.42 11.61
CA GLY A 109 -2.58 -11.71 11.63
C GLY A 109 -2.65 -12.38 10.26
N SER A 110 -3.48 -13.42 10.19
CA SER A 110 -3.84 -14.12 8.94
C SER A 110 -5.27 -13.86 8.48
N GLY A 111 -6.08 -13.15 9.27
CA GLY A 111 -7.45 -12.75 8.91
C GLY A 111 -7.49 -11.49 8.03
N THR A 112 -8.69 -11.12 7.58
CA THR A 112 -8.93 -9.90 6.81
C THR A 112 -9.41 -8.77 7.70
N VAL A 113 -8.78 -7.61 7.60
CA VAL A 113 -9.22 -6.38 8.26
C VAL A 113 -9.96 -5.51 7.24
N THR A 114 -11.26 -5.36 7.41
CA THR A 114 -12.08 -4.45 6.59
C THR A 114 -12.20 -3.11 7.31
N VAL A 115 -11.81 -2.03 6.64
CA VAL A 115 -11.90 -0.66 7.15
C VAL A 115 -12.92 0.10 6.32
N GLU A 116 -14.06 0.41 6.92
CA GLU A 116 -15.13 1.15 6.27
C GLU A 116 -14.84 2.66 6.22
N SER A 117 -15.70 3.39 5.53
CA SER A 117 -15.57 4.84 5.39
C SER A 117 -15.72 5.55 6.73
N ASN A 118 -15.13 6.74 6.82
CA ASN A 118 -15.12 7.57 8.02
C ASN A 118 -14.35 6.99 9.22
N VAL A 119 -13.53 5.96 9.02
CA VAL A 119 -12.64 5.41 10.05
C VAL A 119 -11.26 6.06 10.01
N LEU A 120 -10.64 6.10 8.83
CA LEU A 120 -9.28 6.59 8.64
C LEU A 120 -9.21 8.12 8.67
N VAL A 121 -8.08 8.66 9.13
CA VAL A 121 -7.80 10.09 9.02
C VAL A 121 -7.80 10.54 7.56
N THR A 122 -8.38 11.70 7.31
CA THR A 122 -8.48 12.34 5.99
C THR A 122 -7.59 13.58 5.89
N SER A 123 -7.03 14.05 7.00
CA SER A 123 -6.08 15.16 7.07
C SER A 123 -5.10 14.94 8.21
N GLY A 124 -3.95 15.60 8.15
CA GLY A 124 -2.90 15.49 9.16
C GLY A 124 -1.58 14.94 8.61
N PRO A 125 -0.63 14.58 9.48
CA PRO A 125 0.76 14.33 9.08
C PRO A 125 0.95 13.02 8.33
N SER A 126 0.18 11.98 8.63
CA SER A 126 0.34 10.69 7.96
C SER A 126 -0.85 9.76 8.10
N LEU A 127 -1.10 8.98 7.05
CA LEU A 127 -1.95 7.78 7.05
C LEU A 127 -1.10 6.57 6.66
N VAL A 128 -1.12 5.52 7.49
CA VAL A 128 -0.34 4.29 7.26
C VAL A 128 -1.22 3.06 7.28
N VAL A 129 -1.16 2.24 6.23
CA VAL A 129 -1.82 0.93 6.16
C VAL A 129 -0.76 -0.13 5.93
N SER A 130 -0.69 -1.11 6.82
CA SER A 130 0.34 -2.14 6.75
C SER A 130 -0.20 -3.53 7.01
N VAL A 131 0.34 -4.49 6.25
CA VAL A 131 0.11 -5.92 6.40
C VAL A 131 1.45 -6.58 6.64
N VAL A 132 1.54 -7.36 7.70
CA VAL A 132 2.73 -8.15 8.06
C VAL A 132 2.28 -9.59 8.28
N GLY A 133 2.69 -10.50 7.41
CA GLY A 133 2.27 -11.90 7.45
C GLY A 133 1.41 -12.26 6.24
N SER A 134 0.30 -12.96 6.47
CA SER A 134 -0.56 -13.50 5.40
C SER A 134 -1.99 -12.98 5.42
N GLY A 135 -2.34 -12.10 6.37
CA GLY A 135 -3.65 -11.47 6.46
C GLY A 135 -3.84 -10.42 5.38
N ASN A 136 -5.05 -9.90 5.27
CA ASN A 136 -5.41 -8.91 4.27
C ASN A 136 -5.93 -7.63 4.93
N VAL A 137 -5.84 -6.50 4.23
CA VAL A 137 -6.53 -5.27 4.62
C VAL A 137 -7.31 -4.74 3.43
N LEU A 138 -8.61 -4.54 3.61
CA LEU A 138 -9.51 -3.90 2.66
C LEU A 138 -9.89 -2.53 3.22
N VAL A 139 -9.61 -1.46 2.50
CA VAL A 139 -9.93 -0.08 2.90
C VAL A 139 -10.92 0.52 1.92
N THR A 140 -11.97 1.15 2.45
CA THR A 140 -12.92 1.95 1.66
C THR A 140 -13.08 3.33 2.27
N SER A 141 -12.66 4.38 1.57
CA SER A 141 -12.89 5.77 1.98
C SER A 141 -13.62 6.56 0.90
N THR A 142 -14.82 7.04 1.22
CA THR A 142 -15.59 7.95 0.37
C THR A 142 -15.20 9.43 0.56
N ALA A 143 -14.35 9.74 1.54
CA ALA A 143 -13.86 11.09 1.77
C ALA A 143 -12.51 11.32 1.08
N SER A 144 -12.30 12.55 0.62
CA SER A 144 -11.03 13.04 0.07
C SER A 144 -9.91 12.95 1.12
N VAL A 145 -8.78 12.36 0.75
CA VAL A 145 -7.62 12.17 1.64
C VAL A 145 -6.54 13.22 1.34
N SER A 146 -6.29 14.10 2.29
CA SER A 146 -5.39 15.26 2.21
C SER A 146 -4.24 15.24 3.24
N VAL A 147 -3.70 14.06 3.52
CA VAL A 147 -2.58 13.90 4.47
C VAL A 147 -1.22 14.29 3.85
N ASP A 148 -0.25 14.68 4.67
CA ASP A 148 1.10 14.96 4.17
C ASP A 148 1.76 13.68 3.61
N LYS A 149 1.58 12.53 4.29
CA LYS A 149 2.16 11.24 3.88
C LYS A 149 1.15 10.10 3.87
N LEU A 150 0.99 9.42 2.74
CA LEU A 150 0.22 8.19 2.62
C LEU A 150 1.18 6.99 2.41
N SER A 151 1.14 6.00 3.29
CA SER A 151 2.04 4.84 3.22
C SER A 151 1.28 3.52 3.27
N LEU A 152 1.46 2.69 2.23
CA LEU A 152 0.92 1.34 2.16
C LEU A 152 2.08 0.34 2.11
N VAL A 153 2.13 -0.61 3.05
CA VAL A 153 3.23 -1.56 3.16
C VAL A 153 2.72 -2.98 3.34
N SER A 154 2.92 -3.84 2.34
CA SER A 154 2.66 -5.28 2.44
C SER A 154 3.96 -6.05 2.59
N GLN A 155 4.12 -6.76 3.70
CA GLN A 155 5.28 -7.59 3.99
C GLN A 155 4.83 -9.03 4.25
N GLY A 156 5.14 -9.94 3.32
CA GLY A 156 4.83 -11.37 3.46
C GLY A 156 4.03 -11.88 2.28
N LYS A 157 2.87 -12.47 2.54
CA LYS A 157 1.95 -13.01 1.52
C LYS A 157 0.59 -12.30 1.49
N GLY A 158 0.39 -11.33 2.38
CA GLY A 158 -0.88 -10.64 2.53
C GLY A 158 -1.14 -9.60 1.44
N GLN A 159 -2.42 -9.22 1.31
CA GLN A 159 -2.88 -8.26 0.32
C GLN A 159 -3.43 -7.00 0.99
N ILE A 160 -3.11 -5.84 0.40
CA ILE A 160 -3.79 -4.58 0.69
C ILE A 160 -4.65 -4.22 -0.53
N GLN A 161 -5.93 -3.95 -0.31
CA GLN A 161 -6.81 -3.37 -1.33
C GLN A 161 -7.40 -2.09 -0.75
N ALA A 162 -7.13 -0.95 -1.37
CA ALA A 162 -7.63 0.34 -0.90
C ALA A 162 -8.40 1.07 -2.01
N SER A 163 -9.65 1.40 -1.73
CA SER A 163 -10.50 2.24 -2.58
C SER A 163 -10.69 3.60 -1.93
N PHE A 164 -10.14 4.64 -2.55
CA PHE A 164 -10.34 6.02 -2.13
C PHE A 164 -11.24 6.74 -3.15
N ALA A 165 -11.99 7.76 -2.72
CA ALA A 165 -12.65 8.67 -3.66
C ALA A 165 -11.60 9.44 -4.48
N ASP A 166 -10.71 10.13 -3.77
CA ASP A 166 -9.55 10.85 -4.28
C ASP A 166 -8.51 11.03 -3.16
N PHE A 167 -7.29 11.41 -3.54
CA PHE A 167 -6.28 11.86 -2.61
C PHE A 167 -5.48 13.05 -3.17
N HIS A 168 -5.09 13.97 -2.27
CA HIS A 168 -4.23 15.11 -2.53
C HIS A 168 -3.13 15.13 -1.46
N VAL A 169 -2.02 14.43 -1.71
CA VAL A 169 -0.99 14.17 -0.70
C VAL A 169 0.37 14.66 -1.19
N LYS A 170 1.24 15.09 -0.26
CA LYS A 170 2.61 15.50 -0.63
C LYS A 170 3.44 14.28 -1.00
N SER A 171 3.45 13.25 -0.15
CA SER A 171 4.23 12.04 -0.39
C SER A 171 3.36 10.80 -0.29
N MET A 172 3.40 9.95 -1.31
CA MET A 172 2.78 8.63 -1.29
C MET A 172 3.83 7.56 -1.49
N SER A 173 3.81 6.53 -0.64
CA SER A 173 4.72 5.39 -0.73
C SER A 173 3.94 4.09 -0.70
N MET A 174 4.17 3.21 -1.67
CA MET A 174 3.64 1.86 -1.70
C MET A 174 4.81 0.90 -1.74
N ASN A 175 4.88 -0.04 -0.81
CA ASN A 175 5.98 -1.01 -0.74
C ASN A 175 5.44 -2.42 -0.56
N VAL A 176 5.86 -3.33 -1.43
CA VAL A 176 5.51 -4.75 -1.38
C VAL A 176 6.79 -5.58 -1.26
N TYR A 177 6.82 -6.44 -0.25
CA TYR A 177 7.93 -7.36 0.00
C TYR A 177 7.47 -8.81 -0.09
N PHE A 178 8.38 -9.67 -0.57
CA PHE A 178 8.18 -11.10 -0.78
C PHE A 178 7.10 -11.37 -1.84
N SER A 179 5.96 -11.95 -1.47
CA SER A 179 4.87 -12.29 -2.39
C SER A 179 3.56 -11.60 -2.00
N GLY A 180 3.66 -10.45 -1.32
CA GLY A 180 2.50 -9.64 -0.97
C GLY A 180 1.91 -8.97 -2.21
N SER A 181 0.76 -8.31 -2.04
CA SER A 181 0.20 -7.47 -3.09
C SER A 181 -0.43 -6.20 -2.54
N THR A 182 -0.49 -5.16 -3.35
CA THR A 182 -1.15 -3.90 -3.00
C THR A 182 -1.86 -3.33 -4.21
N THR A 183 -3.16 -3.16 -4.08
CA THR A 183 -4.02 -2.53 -5.09
C THR A 183 -4.62 -1.26 -4.50
N VAL A 184 -4.45 -0.13 -5.17
CA VAL A 184 -5.10 1.13 -4.84
C VAL A 184 -5.93 1.55 -6.04
N SER A 185 -7.19 1.90 -5.81
CA SER A 185 -8.09 2.41 -6.84
C SER A 185 -8.69 3.75 -6.40
N THR A 186 -8.77 4.71 -7.31
CA THR A 186 -9.43 6.00 -7.11
C THR A 186 -10.50 6.24 -8.17
N THR A 187 -11.59 6.90 -7.78
CA THR A 187 -12.70 7.19 -8.70
C THR A 187 -12.66 8.61 -9.27
N SER A 188 -12.00 9.52 -8.56
CA SER A 188 -11.88 10.94 -8.91
C SER A 188 -10.42 11.36 -9.05
N SER A 189 -10.20 12.54 -9.62
CA SER A 189 -8.86 13.09 -9.87
C SER A 189 -8.03 13.14 -8.60
N SER A 190 -6.81 12.63 -8.64
CA SER A 190 -5.91 12.56 -7.48
C SER A 190 -4.57 13.19 -7.80
N ALA A 191 -3.92 13.78 -6.80
CA ALA A 191 -2.63 14.46 -6.95
C ALA A 191 -1.61 14.01 -5.90
N VAL A 192 -0.36 13.83 -6.33
CA VAL A 192 0.78 13.48 -5.47
C VAL A 192 1.99 14.32 -5.87
N ASP A 193 2.69 14.93 -4.91
CA ASP A 193 3.97 15.55 -5.25
C ASP A 193 5.03 14.46 -5.51
N ASP A 194 5.31 13.61 -4.52
CA ASP A 194 6.29 12.52 -4.61
C ASP A 194 5.63 11.15 -4.49
N LEU A 195 5.56 10.39 -5.59
CA LEU A 195 5.04 9.01 -5.61
C LEU A 195 6.20 8.01 -5.66
N THR A 196 6.33 7.17 -4.64
CA THR A 196 7.32 6.09 -4.57
C THR A 196 6.66 4.72 -4.58
N LEU A 197 6.98 3.89 -5.57
CA LEU A 197 6.49 2.52 -5.70
C LEU A 197 7.67 1.54 -5.59
N GLY A 198 7.58 0.60 -4.65
CA GLY A 198 8.63 -0.38 -4.39
C GLY A 198 8.10 -1.81 -4.37
N VAL A 199 8.68 -2.69 -5.18
CA VAL A 199 8.42 -4.14 -5.12
C VAL A 199 9.72 -4.89 -4.98
N GLN A 200 9.85 -5.70 -3.93
CA GLN A 200 10.99 -6.58 -3.71
C GLN A 200 10.51 -8.02 -3.52
N GLY A 201 10.78 -8.88 -4.49
CA GLY A 201 10.35 -10.28 -4.52
C GLY A 201 9.51 -10.60 -5.76
N SER A 202 8.39 -11.28 -5.57
CA SER A 202 7.46 -11.72 -6.61
C SER A 202 6.05 -11.16 -6.42
N GLY A 203 5.91 -10.13 -5.58
CA GLY A 203 4.63 -9.48 -5.31
C GLY A 203 4.14 -8.62 -6.47
N SER A 204 2.91 -8.14 -6.38
CA SER A 204 2.32 -7.29 -7.41
C SER A 204 1.74 -6.01 -6.83
N MET A 205 1.89 -4.91 -7.55
CA MET A 205 1.41 -3.60 -7.17
C MET A 205 0.57 -3.00 -8.30
N CYS A 206 -0.58 -2.44 -7.95
CA CYS A 206 -1.42 -1.71 -8.89
C CYS A 206 -1.92 -0.42 -8.25
N LEU A 207 -1.77 0.70 -8.95
CA LEU A 207 -2.42 1.96 -8.61
C LEU A 207 -3.21 2.42 -9.84
N SER A 208 -4.54 2.40 -9.71
CA SER A 208 -5.45 2.77 -10.78
C SER A 208 -6.31 3.99 -10.42
N SER A 209 -6.57 4.83 -11.42
CA SER A 209 -7.48 5.96 -11.30
C SER A 209 -8.48 5.94 -12.45
N ASP A 210 -9.78 6.01 -12.14
CA ASP A 210 -10.84 6.15 -13.16
C ASP A 210 -10.81 7.55 -13.81
N SER A 211 -10.12 8.51 -13.18
CA SER A 211 -9.87 9.87 -13.67
C SER A 211 -8.36 10.13 -13.81
N SER A 212 -7.90 11.40 -13.79
CA SER A 212 -6.47 11.73 -13.88
C SER A 212 -5.73 11.54 -12.55
N LEU A 213 -4.54 10.96 -12.63
CA LEU A 213 -3.55 10.96 -11.54
C LEU A 213 -2.38 11.90 -11.89
N ASP A 214 -2.29 13.03 -11.18
CA ASP A 214 -1.24 14.03 -11.40
C ASP A 214 -0.09 13.83 -10.41
N ILE A 215 1.12 13.65 -10.92
CA ILE A 215 2.33 13.35 -10.14
C ILE A 215 3.39 14.42 -10.44
N ASN A 216 4.11 14.95 -9.45
CA ASN A 216 5.30 15.76 -9.76
C ASN A 216 6.51 14.86 -10.03
N GLU A 217 6.86 14.02 -9.07
CA GLU A 217 8.02 13.12 -9.12
C GLU A 217 7.58 11.67 -8.90
N LEU A 218 7.82 10.81 -9.88
CA LEU A 218 7.55 9.37 -9.83
C LEU A 218 8.85 8.60 -9.65
N THR A 219 8.96 7.82 -8.59
CA THR A 219 10.08 6.89 -8.37
C THR A 219 9.57 5.47 -8.28
N ILE A 220 10.10 4.57 -9.12
CA ILE A 220 9.74 3.15 -9.10
C ILE A 220 10.99 2.29 -8.93
N GLY A 221 10.95 1.37 -7.98
CA GLY A 221 11.97 0.35 -7.79
C GLY A 221 11.37 -1.05 -7.78
N ALA A 222 11.76 -1.90 -8.73
CA ALA A 222 11.36 -3.29 -8.78
C ALA A 222 12.59 -4.20 -8.73
N ILE A 223 12.68 -5.07 -7.72
CA ILE A 223 13.76 -6.04 -7.55
C ILE A 223 13.15 -7.44 -7.47
N GLY A 224 13.52 -8.32 -8.41
CA GLY A 224 13.04 -9.70 -8.51
C GLY A 224 12.13 -9.91 -9.72
N SER A 225 10.96 -10.50 -9.50
CA SER A 225 10.00 -10.89 -10.54
C SER A 225 8.61 -10.33 -10.30
N GLY A 226 8.51 -9.28 -9.49
CA GLY A 226 7.24 -8.62 -9.19
C GLY A 226 6.78 -7.69 -10.31
N ASP A 227 5.46 -7.45 -10.35
CA ASP A 227 4.82 -6.63 -11.37
C ASP A 227 4.32 -5.30 -10.75
N ILE A 228 4.48 -4.19 -11.47
CA ILE A 228 3.98 -2.85 -11.09
C ILE A 228 3.14 -2.30 -12.24
N SER A 229 1.94 -1.83 -11.94
CA SER A 229 1.06 -1.17 -12.92
C SER A 229 0.50 0.15 -12.40
N LEU A 230 0.57 1.20 -13.22
CA LEU A 230 0.14 2.56 -12.88
C LEU A 230 -0.57 3.21 -14.08
N GLY A 231 -1.82 3.66 -13.91
CA GLY A 231 -2.63 4.26 -14.98
C GLY A 231 -4.13 4.07 -14.76
N PRO A 232 -5.00 4.09 -15.79
CA PRO A 232 -4.74 4.31 -17.21
C PRO A 232 -4.51 5.75 -17.64
N GLN A 233 -4.77 6.74 -16.77
CA GLN A 233 -4.70 8.14 -17.14
C GLN A 233 -4.03 8.96 -16.05
N GLY A 234 -3.09 9.82 -16.45
CA GLY A 234 -2.41 10.71 -15.54
C GLY A 234 -1.29 11.49 -16.21
N SER A 235 -0.69 12.40 -15.44
CA SER A 235 0.43 13.23 -15.86
C SER A 235 1.55 13.16 -14.84
N CYS A 236 2.79 13.32 -15.30
CA CYS A 236 3.95 13.37 -14.44
C CYS A 236 4.98 14.39 -14.98
N LYS A 237 5.76 15.04 -14.11
CA LYS A 237 6.91 15.82 -14.59
C LYS A 237 8.08 14.90 -14.84
N ASN A 238 8.58 14.25 -13.80
CA ASN A 238 9.78 13.41 -13.90
C ASN A 238 9.50 12.01 -13.35
N ALA A 239 9.94 10.99 -14.09
CA ALA A 239 9.88 9.61 -13.64
C ALA A 239 11.28 8.97 -13.64
N MET A 240 11.64 8.31 -12.54
CA MET A 240 12.85 7.51 -12.40
C MET A 240 12.46 6.07 -12.08
N LEU A 241 12.78 5.15 -12.98
CA LEU A 241 12.43 3.74 -12.87
C LEU A 241 13.70 2.88 -12.79
N THR A 242 13.80 2.04 -11.77
CA THR A 242 14.84 1.02 -11.67
C THR A 242 14.20 -0.36 -11.60
N ALA A 243 14.59 -1.24 -12.52
CA ALA A 243 14.09 -2.60 -12.61
C ALA A 243 15.26 -3.59 -12.62
N GLU A 244 15.39 -4.39 -11.56
CA GLU A 244 16.41 -5.43 -11.42
C GLU A 244 15.74 -6.81 -11.40
N GLY A 245 15.89 -7.58 -12.47
CA GLY A 245 15.37 -8.96 -12.57
C GLY A 245 14.48 -9.19 -13.78
N SER A 246 13.33 -9.85 -13.58
CA SER A 246 12.44 -10.34 -14.64
C SER A 246 11.00 -9.83 -14.53
N GLY A 247 10.77 -8.84 -13.66
CA GLY A 247 9.45 -8.25 -13.45
C GLY A 247 8.94 -7.44 -14.63
N PHE A 248 7.66 -7.07 -14.56
CA PHE A 248 7.01 -6.19 -15.53
C PHE A 248 6.62 -4.86 -14.87
N ILE A 249 7.03 -3.75 -15.47
CA ILE A 249 6.60 -2.41 -15.04
C ILE A 249 5.80 -1.77 -16.17
N ASP A 250 4.55 -1.44 -15.92
CA ASP A 250 3.69 -0.73 -16.85
C ASP A 250 3.24 0.60 -16.25
N THR A 251 3.79 1.68 -16.79
CA THR A 251 3.42 3.07 -16.49
C THR A 251 2.95 3.78 -17.76
N GLY A 252 2.64 3.04 -18.82
CA GLY A 252 2.31 3.59 -20.14
C GLY A 252 1.00 4.38 -20.19
N GLY A 253 0.25 4.44 -19.08
CA GLY A 253 -0.94 5.28 -18.91
C GLY A 253 -0.68 6.62 -18.21
N ILE A 254 0.56 6.89 -17.77
CA ILE A 254 0.96 8.15 -17.13
C ILE A 254 1.91 8.90 -18.04
N GLN A 255 1.45 10.03 -18.57
CA GLN A 255 2.23 10.85 -19.48
C GLN A 255 3.25 11.70 -18.70
N CYS A 256 4.52 11.31 -18.76
CA CYS A 256 5.62 12.01 -18.10
C CYS A 256 6.29 13.02 -19.05
N GLN A 257 6.83 14.13 -18.53
CA GLN A 257 7.69 15.02 -19.33
C GLN A 257 9.04 14.35 -19.60
N SER A 258 9.72 13.91 -18.55
CA SER A 258 11.02 13.25 -18.61
C SER A 258 10.96 11.90 -17.90
N VAL A 259 11.52 10.87 -18.52
CA VAL A 259 11.59 9.51 -17.98
C VAL A 259 13.02 9.01 -18.06
N ASP A 260 13.52 8.50 -16.94
CA ASP A 260 14.82 7.86 -16.80
C ASP A 260 14.63 6.40 -16.36
N VAL A 261 15.14 5.45 -17.13
CA VAL A 261 14.96 4.01 -16.90
C VAL A 261 16.29 3.29 -16.80
N ASP A 262 16.53 2.66 -15.65
CA ASP A 262 17.61 1.70 -15.42
C ASP A 262 17.03 0.27 -15.36
N LEU A 263 17.20 -0.51 -16.41
CA LEU A 263 16.72 -1.90 -16.49
C LEU A 263 17.91 -2.88 -16.49
N LEU A 264 18.04 -3.68 -15.43
CA LEU A 264 19.03 -4.75 -15.31
C LEU A 264 18.35 -6.12 -15.27
N GLY A 265 18.44 -6.88 -16.35
CA GLY A 265 17.97 -8.26 -16.42
C GLY A 265 17.17 -8.57 -17.69
N SER A 266 16.04 -9.25 -17.50
CA SER A 266 15.17 -9.74 -18.59
C SER A 266 13.72 -9.23 -18.46
N GLY A 267 13.50 -8.25 -17.59
CA GLY A 267 12.19 -7.62 -17.38
C GLY A 267 11.75 -6.78 -18.59
N SER A 268 10.51 -6.29 -18.52
CA SER A 268 9.94 -5.42 -19.54
C SER A 268 9.35 -4.18 -18.88
N VAL A 269 9.66 -3.01 -19.42
CA VAL A 269 9.26 -1.70 -18.88
C VAL A 269 8.53 -0.93 -19.98
N ILE A 270 7.30 -0.53 -19.71
CA ILE A 270 6.48 0.32 -20.59
C ILE A 270 6.29 1.68 -19.91
N VAL A 271 6.62 2.75 -20.62
CA VAL A 271 6.54 4.13 -20.15
C VAL A 271 5.87 5.04 -21.17
N GLN A 272 5.45 6.23 -20.77
CA GLN A 272 5.02 7.28 -21.68
C GLN A 272 5.77 8.58 -21.36
N ALA A 273 6.66 8.99 -22.28
CA ALA A 273 7.41 10.24 -22.20
C ALA A 273 6.99 11.20 -23.31
N THR A 274 7.01 12.50 -23.04
CA THR A 274 6.69 13.52 -24.05
C THR A 274 7.92 14.26 -24.54
N ASP A 275 8.87 14.56 -23.67
CA ASP A 275 10.07 15.33 -24.02
C ASP A 275 11.31 14.42 -24.12
N VAL A 276 11.72 13.81 -23.02
CA VAL A 276 12.95 13.00 -22.96
C VAL A 276 12.65 11.62 -22.39
N LEU A 277 13.07 10.58 -23.12
CA LEU A 277 13.19 9.21 -22.61
C LEU A 277 14.67 8.81 -22.60
N SER A 278 15.24 8.74 -21.40
CA SER A 278 16.57 8.19 -21.16
C SER A 278 16.44 6.75 -20.67
N GLY A 279 17.17 5.82 -21.29
CA GLY A 279 17.05 4.40 -20.92
C GLY A 279 18.35 3.62 -21.06
N ASP A 280 18.78 2.99 -19.97
CA ASP A 280 19.88 2.04 -19.91
C ASP A 280 19.34 0.62 -19.67
N VAL A 281 19.48 -0.25 -20.68
CA VAL A 281 19.01 -1.64 -20.62
C VAL A 281 20.19 -2.61 -20.67
N TYR A 282 20.36 -3.35 -19.58
CA TYR A 282 21.38 -4.39 -19.42
C TYR A 282 20.75 -5.77 -19.43
N GLY A 283 21.17 -6.62 -20.37
CA GLY A 283 20.71 -8.01 -20.47
C GLY A 283 19.79 -8.23 -21.68
N SER A 284 18.66 -8.89 -21.45
CA SER A 284 17.69 -9.25 -22.50
C SER A 284 16.32 -8.62 -22.27
N GLY A 285 16.25 -7.63 -21.38
CA GLY A 285 15.04 -6.88 -21.10
C GLY A 285 14.61 -5.99 -22.26
N ARG A 286 13.40 -5.45 -22.17
CA ARG A 286 12.82 -4.54 -23.16
C ARG A 286 12.38 -3.25 -22.50
N LEU A 287 12.76 -2.13 -23.11
CA LEU A 287 12.21 -0.82 -22.82
C LEU A 287 11.28 -0.43 -23.98
N GLU A 288 10.05 -0.12 -23.65
CA GLU A 288 8.99 0.17 -24.61
C GLU A 288 8.33 1.50 -24.23
N TYR A 289 7.84 2.24 -25.23
CA TYR A 289 7.07 3.45 -25.00
C TYR A 289 5.69 3.39 -25.65
N SER A 290 4.69 3.91 -24.96
CA SER A 290 3.31 4.02 -25.44
C SER A 290 3.03 5.41 -26.01
N GLY A 291 2.03 5.50 -26.90
CA GLY A 291 1.58 6.77 -27.45
C GLY A 291 2.51 7.37 -28.53
N ILE A 292 2.63 8.70 -28.53
CA ILE A 292 3.48 9.43 -29.48
C ILE A 292 4.93 9.30 -29.02
N ALA A 293 5.87 9.16 -29.97
CA ALA A 293 7.29 9.13 -29.65
C ALA A 293 7.73 10.44 -28.94
N PRO A 294 8.58 10.35 -27.90
CA PRO A 294 9.11 11.54 -27.23
C PRO A 294 10.01 12.34 -28.16
N HIS A 295 10.25 13.63 -27.84
CA HIS A 295 11.11 14.50 -28.64
C HIS A 295 12.56 14.00 -28.73
N SER A 296 13.08 13.43 -27.64
CA SER A 296 14.42 12.83 -27.58
C SER A 296 14.36 11.44 -26.93
N ILE A 297 15.10 10.50 -27.52
CA ILE A 297 15.39 9.20 -26.92
C ILE A 297 16.90 9.12 -26.78
N ASP A 298 17.36 9.13 -25.54
CA ASP A 298 18.76 9.19 -25.17
C ASP A 298 19.18 7.94 -24.41
N ASN A 299 20.48 7.69 -24.39
CA ASN A 299 21.08 6.70 -23.52
C ASN A 299 22.17 7.39 -22.67
N VAL A 300 22.18 7.13 -21.36
CA VAL A 300 23.01 7.87 -20.41
C VAL A 300 24.39 7.21 -20.26
N ASN A 301 24.46 5.89 -20.15
CA ASN A 301 25.70 5.21 -19.74
C ASN A 301 26.30 4.27 -20.81
N TYR A 302 25.52 3.73 -21.74
CA TYR A 302 25.96 2.74 -22.73
C TYR A 302 25.70 3.19 -24.17
N MET A 303 26.78 3.47 -24.91
CA MET A 303 26.71 3.79 -26.35
C MET A 303 26.28 2.61 -27.26
N GLY A 304 25.57 1.61 -26.73
CA GLY A 304 24.95 0.50 -27.45
C GLY A 304 23.46 0.76 -27.64
N LEU A 305 22.99 0.66 -28.89
CA LEU A 305 21.64 1.04 -29.30
C LEU A 305 20.57 0.09 -28.72
N VAL A 306 20.08 0.34 -27.51
CA VAL A 306 18.75 -0.13 -27.12
C VAL A 306 17.78 0.99 -27.46
N THR A 307 17.22 0.92 -28.67
CA THR A 307 16.11 1.77 -29.07
C THR A 307 14.89 1.33 -28.28
N ALA A 308 14.39 2.20 -27.39
CA ALA A 308 13.05 2.03 -26.86
C ALA A 308 12.09 1.77 -28.05
N THR A 309 11.27 0.72 -27.98
CA THR A 309 10.39 0.35 -29.10
C THR A 309 8.96 0.81 -28.85
N PRO A 310 8.25 1.30 -29.88
CA PRO A 310 6.84 1.65 -29.74
C PRO A 310 5.99 0.38 -29.52
N VAL A 311 5.01 0.45 -28.62
CA VAL A 311 3.96 -0.58 -28.51
C VAL A 311 2.73 -0.21 -29.35
N SER A 312 2.10 -1.21 -29.97
CA SER A 312 0.98 -1.05 -30.90
C SER A 312 -0.35 -0.71 -30.22
N SER A 313 -0.49 -1.00 -28.92
CA SER A 313 -1.69 -0.72 -28.14
C SER A 313 -1.48 0.47 -27.21
N SER A 314 -2.50 1.33 -27.14
CA SER A 314 -2.72 2.22 -26.00
C SER A 314 -2.75 1.38 -24.73
N TYR A 315 -1.98 1.74 -23.71
CA TYR A 315 -1.96 1.16 -22.35
C TYR A 315 -2.98 0.02 -22.16
N GLU A 316 -2.53 -1.22 -22.33
CA GLU A 316 -3.27 -2.39 -21.83
C GLU A 316 -2.67 -2.69 -20.47
N PRO A 317 -3.20 -2.13 -19.36
CA PRO A 317 -2.82 -2.71 -18.08
C PRO A 317 -3.26 -4.15 -18.21
N GLY A 318 -2.34 -5.10 -18.08
CA GLY A 318 -2.74 -6.45 -17.73
C GLY A 318 -3.54 -6.30 -16.45
N THR A 319 -4.88 -6.20 -16.60
CA THR A 319 -5.85 -5.76 -15.59
C THR A 319 -5.36 -6.22 -14.24
N CYS A 320 -5.00 -5.28 -13.35
CA CYS A 320 -4.31 -5.53 -12.08
C CYS A 320 -4.41 -7.00 -11.69
N LYS A 321 -3.40 -7.84 -11.96
CA LYS A 321 -3.51 -9.32 -11.82
C LYS A 321 -3.82 -9.78 -10.38
N VAL A 322 -3.96 -8.83 -9.46
CA VAL A 322 -4.32 -9.01 -8.07
C VAL A 322 -5.84 -9.29 -7.96
N PRO A 323 -6.25 -10.49 -7.50
CA PRO A 323 -7.66 -10.81 -7.31
C PRO A 323 -8.33 -9.82 -6.34
N PRO A 324 -9.58 -9.39 -6.61
CA PRO A 324 -10.29 -8.53 -5.69
C PRO A 324 -10.61 -9.28 -4.38
N LEU A 325 -10.36 -8.64 -3.24
CA LEU A 325 -10.80 -9.16 -1.96
C LEU A 325 -12.31 -8.98 -1.84
N LYS A 326 -13.01 -10.02 -1.39
CA LYS A 326 -14.41 -9.87 -1.02
C LYS A 326 -14.47 -9.24 0.37
N PRO A 327 -15.30 -8.21 0.59
CA PRO A 327 -15.57 -7.73 1.94
C PRO A 327 -16.07 -8.89 2.79
N SER A 328 -15.55 -9.01 4.02
CA SER A 328 -16.12 -9.95 4.98
C SER A 328 -17.50 -9.40 5.38
N ALA A 329 -18.55 -9.94 4.77
CA ALA A 329 -19.92 -9.54 5.06
C ALA A 329 -20.28 -10.05 6.46
N ILE A 330 -20.30 -9.15 7.45
CA ILE A 330 -21.02 -9.42 8.69
C ILE A 330 -22.51 -9.24 8.35
N PRO A 331 -23.34 -10.29 8.45
CA PRO A 331 -24.76 -10.14 8.17
C PRO A 331 -25.35 -9.10 9.13
N PRO A 332 -26.18 -8.14 8.67
CA PRO A 332 -27.08 -7.45 9.56
C PRO A 332 -27.96 -8.50 10.25
N GLU A 333 -28.27 -8.24 11.51
CA GLU A 333 -29.07 -9.07 12.41
C GLU A 333 -30.42 -9.44 11.76
N GLN A 334 -30.45 -10.52 10.97
CA GLN A 334 -31.60 -11.36 10.61
C GLN A 334 -31.25 -12.33 9.48
N ALA A 335 -30.74 -13.51 9.84
CA ALA A 335 -30.98 -14.73 9.06
C ALA A 335 -30.76 -15.95 9.96
N LYS A 336 -31.87 -16.57 10.33
CA LYS A 336 -31.95 -17.85 11.06
C LYS A 336 -31.24 -18.94 10.24
N PRO A 337 -30.31 -19.73 10.81
CA PRO A 337 -29.61 -20.74 10.04
C PRO A 337 -30.55 -21.93 9.75
N THR A 338 -30.82 -22.18 8.47
CA THR A 338 -31.37 -23.45 7.99
C THR A 338 -30.23 -24.44 7.78
N ASN A 339 -30.33 -25.57 8.51
CA ASN A 339 -29.44 -26.73 8.43
C ASN A 339 -29.14 -27.14 6.98
N LYS A 340 -27.85 -27.14 6.61
CA LYS A 340 -27.33 -28.04 5.56
C LYS A 340 -25.98 -28.62 5.96
N THR A 341 -26.01 -29.94 6.06
CA THR A 341 -24.93 -30.89 6.29
C THR A 341 -23.80 -30.74 5.26
N ILE A 342 -22.56 -30.70 5.71
CA ILE A 342 -21.35 -30.81 4.86
C ILE A 342 -20.71 -32.19 5.11
N PRO A 343 -20.45 -33.00 4.06
CA PRO A 343 -19.68 -34.23 4.19
C PRO A 343 -18.18 -33.96 4.26
N ALA A 344 -17.49 -34.87 4.96
CA ALA A 344 -16.07 -34.84 5.29
C ALA A 344 -15.15 -35.20 4.11
N ALA A 345 -14.17 -34.35 3.83
CA ALA A 345 -12.85 -34.60 3.21
C ALA A 345 -12.15 -33.22 3.14
N LEU A 346 -10.89 -32.97 3.49
CA LEU A 346 -9.71 -33.78 3.65
C LEU A 346 -8.91 -33.27 4.87
N LYS A 347 -8.28 -34.21 5.56
CA LYS A 347 -7.24 -33.97 6.57
C LYS A 347 -5.88 -34.35 5.96
N ASP A 348 -4.85 -33.68 6.47
CA ASP A 348 -3.41 -33.96 6.36
C ASP A 348 -2.76 -33.52 5.04
N THR A 349 -1.87 -32.52 5.07
CA THR A 349 -0.50 -32.76 5.55
C THR A 349 0.21 -31.45 5.92
N MET A 350 0.66 -31.35 7.17
CA MET A 350 1.79 -30.52 7.58
C MET A 350 2.95 -31.45 7.91
N ARG A 351 4.14 -31.24 7.31
CA ARG A 351 5.41 -31.24 8.08
C ARG A 351 6.65 -30.87 7.25
N ASN A 352 7.51 -30.10 7.92
CA ASN A 352 8.93 -29.81 7.71
C ASN A 352 9.29 -28.84 6.56
N GLY A 353 10.24 -27.91 6.73
CA GLY A 353 11.20 -27.73 7.82
C GLY A 353 11.86 -26.35 7.75
N GLN A 354 12.35 -25.92 8.92
CA GLN A 354 13.15 -24.73 9.15
C GLN A 354 14.53 -24.83 8.49
N SER A 355 14.97 -23.77 7.81
CA SER A 355 16.34 -23.23 7.81
C SER A 355 16.48 -22.19 6.68
N ASP A 356 16.68 -20.90 7.01
CA ASP A 356 17.42 -19.90 6.20
C ASP A 356 17.18 -18.45 6.64
N ILE A 357 17.30 -18.19 7.95
CA ILE A 357 17.17 -16.81 8.48
C ILE A 357 18.55 -16.10 8.51
N ILE A 358 19.65 -16.85 8.40
CA ILE A 358 21.01 -16.29 8.50
C ILE A 358 21.53 -15.77 7.14
N SER A 359 21.08 -16.33 6.01
CA SER A 359 21.49 -15.88 4.68
C SER A 359 20.86 -14.55 4.24
N LEU A 360 19.63 -14.25 4.69
CA LEU A 360 18.88 -13.06 4.26
C LEU A 360 19.47 -11.75 4.81
N VAL A 361 20.02 -11.75 6.03
CA VAL A 361 20.65 -10.55 6.62
C VAL A 361 21.93 -10.20 5.87
N VAL A 362 22.72 -11.20 5.45
CA VAL A 362 23.95 -10.99 4.68
C VAL A 362 23.65 -10.45 3.28
N VAL A 363 22.59 -10.93 2.62
CA VAL A 363 22.18 -10.44 1.30
C VAL A 363 21.63 -9.01 1.38
N VAL A 364 20.81 -8.67 2.37
CA VAL A 364 20.29 -7.29 2.53
C VAL A 364 21.42 -6.30 2.83
N VAL A 365 22.42 -6.70 3.63
CA VAL A 365 23.61 -5.85 3.89
C VAL A 365 24.46 -5.72 2.62
N LEU A 366 24.64 -6.78 1.83
CA LEU A 366 25.36 -6.71 0.56
C LEU A 366 24.66 -5.82 -0.46
N VAL A 367 23.33 -5.92 -0.58
CA VAL A 367 22.53 -5.06 -1.47
C VAL A 367 22.58 -3.60 -1.00
N ALA A 368 22.48 -3.34 0.31
CA ALA A 368 22.63 -1.99 0.84
C ALA A 368 24.03 -1.40 0.59
N LEU A 369 25.08 -2.23 0.65
CA LEU A 369 26.45 -1.82 0.32
C LEU A 369 26.62 -1.55 -1.18
N ILE A 370 25.99 -2.34 -2.05
CA ILE A 370 26.00 -2.12 -3.50
C ILE A 370 25.25 -0.84 -3.88
N LEU A 371 24.04 -0.64 -3.33
CA LEU A 371 23.26 0.58 -3.56
C LEU A 371 23.99 1.82 -3.02
N ARG A 372 24.63 1.71 -1.86
CA ARG A 372 25.46 2.79 -1.31
C ARG A 372 26.68 3.08 -2.17
N TRP A 373 27.36 2.04 -2.67
CA TRP A 373 28.50 2.19 -3.58
C TRP A 373 28.09 2.85 -4.89
N PHE A 374 26.94 2.49 -5.46
CA PHE A 374 26.39 3.10 -6.67
C PHE A 374 25.95 4.56 -6.43
N ASN A 375 25.45 4.89 -5.24
CA ASN A 375 25.12 6.28 -4.91
C ASN A 375 26.39 7.14 -4.71
N GLU A 376 27.44 6.58 -4.10
CA GLU A 376 28.73 7.26 -3.93
C GLU A 376 29.50 7.41 -5.26
N SER A 377 29.34 6.50 -6.23
CA SER A 377 29.93 6.64 -7.57
C SER A 377 29.25 7.75 -8.38
N ARG A 378 27.91 7.91 -8.29
CA ARG A 378 27.16 9.01 -8.92
C ARG A 378 27.63 10.40 -8.46
N ARG A 379 28.04 10.54 -7.19
CA ARG A 379 28.59 11.82 -6.69
C ARG A 379 29.91 12.18 -7.37
N ARG A 380 30.79 11.22 -7.59
CA ARG A 380 32.10 11.45 -8.22
C ARG A 380 31.98 11.78 -9.71
N ALA A 381 31.08 11.11 -10.43
CA ALA A 381 30.83 11.40 -11.85
C ALA A 381 30.28 12.83 -12.08
N ARG A 382 29.44 13.34 -11.17
CA ARG A 382 28.95 14.73 -11.22
C ARG A 382 30.03 15.77 -10.88
N GLU A 383 31.01 15.42 -10.06
CA GLU A 383 32.16 16.29 -9.76
C GLU A 383 33.17 16.32 -10.92
N GLU A 384 33.36 15.20 -11.60
CA GLU A 384 34.27 15.11 -12.76
C GLU A 384 33.73 15.84 -13.99
N GLN A 385 32.41 15.86 -14.24
CA GLN A 385 31.82 16.69 -15.32
C GLN A 385 31.85 18.20 -15.04
N ARG A 386 32.05 18.63 -13.79
CA ARG A 386 32.26 20.07 -13.45
C ARG A 386 33.69 20.55 -13.71
N GLN A 387 34.69 19.66 -13.72
CA GLN A 387 36.09 20.04 -13.92
C GLN A 387 36.45 20.50 -15.35
N PRO A 388 35.93 19.93 -16.46
CA PRO A 388 36.25 20.42 -17.80
C PRO A 388 35.66 21.81 -18.09
N LEU A 389 34.49 22.15 -17.53
CA LEU A 389 33.85 23.46 -17.74
C LEU A 389 34.61 24.63 -17.09
N VAL A 390 35.36 24.39 -16.00
CA VAL A 390 36.20 25.42 -15.35
C VAL A 390 37.59 25.49 -15.98
N ALA A 391 38.11 24.39 -16.53
CA ALA A 391 39.41 24.36 -17.18
C ALA A 391 39.40 25.04 -18.56
N GLU A 392 38.28 24.98 -19.29
CA GLU A 392 38.15 25.55 -20.63
C GLU A 392 37.91 27.08 -20.61
N GLN A 393 37.29 27.62 -19.55
CA GLN A 393 37.18 29.07 -19.36
C GLN A 393 38.49 29.76 -18.95
N ARG A 394 39.55 29.02 -18.62
CA ARG A 394 40.84 29.59 -18.18
C ARG A 394 41.90 29.71 -19.29
N ARG A 395 41.60 29.31 -20.53
CA ARG A 395 42.55 29.36 -21.67
C ARG A 395 42.29 30.45 -22.72
N VAL A 396 41.32 31.33 -22.53
CA VAL A 396 41.04 32.44 -23.47
C VAL A 396 41.26 33.79 -22.80
N TYR A 397 42.46 34.07 -22.30
CA TYR A 397 42.99 35.42 -22.06
C TYR A 397 44.53 35.32 -21.92
N VAL A 398 45.25 35.34 -23.05
CA VAL A 398 46.64 35.81 -23.15
C VAL A 398 46.75 36.62 -24.41
#